data_AF-W5SMG1-F1
#
_entry.id   AF-W5SMG1-F1
#
_cell.length_a   1.000
_cell.length_b   1.000
_cell.length_c   1.000
_cell.angle_alpha   90.00
_cell.angle_beta   90.00
_cell.angle_gamma   90.00
#
_symmetry.space_group_name_H-M   'P 1'
#
loop_
_entity.id
_entity.type
_entity.pdbx_description
1 polymer ?
#
loop_
_entity_poly.entity_id
_entity_poly.type
_entity_poly.pdbx_seq_one_letter_code
_entity_poly.pdbx_strand_id
1 'polypeptide(L)'
;MSKIPVINCSTSIGAVSRVDILQAIAAVGEAANNDVGIDQAKNAAGIASAKKEDNKDLSDSVKKDSIIAAGIALRAMSKSGKFAAKAEEKAANAVNGAVASAVNKVLSTLVMGIRNRVDLGLKEINKVFSRD
;
A
#
# COMPACT_ATOMS: atom_id res chain seq x y z
N MET A 1 -20.08 4.13 -15.65
CA MET A 1 -18.81 4.55 -15.01
C MET A 1 -18.95 4.30 -13.52
N SER A 2 -18.30 3.26 -12.99
CA SER A 2 -18.37 2.97 -11.56
C SER A 2 -17.46 3.93 -10.78
N LYS A 3 -18.01 4.81 -9.96
CA LYS A 3 -17.26 5.80 -9.17
C LYS A 3 -16.72 5.13 -7.91
N ILE A 4 -15.42 4.84 -7.88
CA ILE A 4 -14.70 4.19 -6.77
C ILE A 4 -14.43 5.22 -5.64
N PRO A 5 -14.19 4.83 -4.37
CA PRO A 5 -13.88 5.73 -3.26
C PRO A 5 -12.84 6.81 -3.57
N VAL A 6 -13.14 8.05 -3.16
CA VAL A 6 -12.26 9.22 -3.29
C VAL A 6 -11.22 9.19 -2.17
N ILE A 7 -10.16 8.41 -2.35
CA ILE A 7 -8.99 8.45 -1.46
C ILE A 7 -8.01 9.48 -2.04
N ASN A 8 -7.67 10.52 -1.27
CA ASN A 8 -6.63 11.48 -1.68
C ASN A 8 -5.25 10.81 -1.63
N CYS A 9 -4.90 10.13 -2.73
CA CYS A 9 -3.73 9.28 -2.80
C CYS A 9 -2.41 10.04 -2.60
N SER A 10 -2.29 11.30 -3.03
CA SER A 10 -1.01 12.01 -3.03
C SER A 10 -0.56 12.45 -1.64
N THR A 11 -1.47 12.93 -0.80
CA THR A 11 -1.16 13.45 0.54
C THR A 11 -0.62 12.36 1.48
N SER A 12 -1.36 11.26 1.66
CA SER A 12 -0.95 10.17 2.54
C SER A 12 0.33 9.48 2.07
N ILE A 13 0.54 9.32 0.75
CA ILE A 13 1.77 8.71 0.22
C ILE A 13 2.97 9.63 0.45
N GLY A 14 2.79 10.95 0.35
CA GLY A 14 3.85 11.94 0.59
C GLY A 14 4.25 12.04 2.06
N ALA A 15 3.30 11.91 2.98
CA ALA A 15 3.49 12.12 4.42
C ALA A 15 4.23 10.98 5.15
N VAL A 16 4.31 9.78 4.56
CA VAL A 16 4.83 8.58 5.25
C VAL A 16 6.16 8.09 4.69
N SER A 17 6.96 7.50 5.59
CA SER A 17 8.19 6.84 5.19
C SER A 17 7.88 5.52 4.46
N ARG A 18 8.83 5.04 3.66
CA ARG A 18 8.65 3.79 2.91
C ARG A 18 8.54 2.57 3.83
N VAL A 19 9.24 2.62 4.97
CA VAL A 19 9.20 1.58 6.00
C VAL A 19 7.84 1.54 6.69
N ASP A 20 7.22 2.70 6.96
CA ASP A 20 5.89 2.75 7.57
C ASP A 20 4.82 2.10 6.70
N ILE A 21 4.90 2.29 5.37
CA ILE A 21 3.99 1.63 4.42
C ILE A 21 4.19 0.11 4.48
N LEU A 22 5.44 -0.36 4.41
CA LEU A 22 5.74 -1.80 4.44
C LEU A 22 5.34 -2.43 5.78
N GLN A 23 5.57 -1.74 6.89
CA GLN A 23 5.16 -2.20 8.22
C GLN A 23 3.64 -2.24 8.36
N ALA A 24 2.93 -1.25 7.81
CA ALA A 24 1.49 -1.22 7.79
C ALA A 24 0.92 -2.37 6.95
N ILE A 25 1.58 -2.78 5.86
CA ILE A 25 1.24 -3.97 5.07
C ILE A 25 1.52 -5.25 5.87
N ALA A 26 2.67 -5.34 6.55
CA ALA A 26 3.05 -6.52 7.32
C ALA A 26 2.15 -6.74 8.56
N ALA A 27 1.58 -5.67 9.12
CA ALA A 27 0.65 -5.73 10.24
C ALA A 27 -0.79 -6.10 9.85
N VAL A 28 -1.06 -6.34 8.56
CA VAL A 28 -2.39 -6.66 8.07
C VAL A 28 -2.76 -8.11 8.42
N GLY A 29 -3.89 -8.28 9.12
CA GLY A 29 -4.55 -9.58 9.27
C GLY A 29 -5.42 -9.92 8.05
N GLU A 30 -6.35 -10.86 8.18
CA GLU A 30 -7.24 -11.21 7.07
C GLU A 30 -8.07 -10.00 6.59
N ALA A 31 -8.31 -9.94 5.28
CA ALA A 31 -9.25 -8.99 4.71
C ALA A 31 -10.67 -9.35 5.21
N ALA A 32 -11.46 -8.35 5.60
CA ALA A 32 -12.89 -8.56 5.75
C ALA A 32 -13.48 -9.10 4.43
N ASN A 33 -14.54 -9.92 4.51
CA ASN A 33 -15.23 -10.48 3.35
C ASN A 33 -15.36 -9.43 2.25
N ASN A 34 -15.05 -9.83 1.00
CA ASN A 34 -14.86 -8.96 -0.17
C ASN A 34 -16.09 -8.13 -0.59
N ASP A 35 -17.12 -7.96 0.25
CA ASP A 35 -18.34 -7.19 -0.02
C ASP A 35 -18.57 -6.05 0.98
N VAL A 36 -17.56 -5.66 1.76
CA VAL A 36 -17.66 -4.54 2.71
C VAL A 36 -17.37 -3.18 2.06
N GLY A 37 -18.07 -2.14 2.52
CA GLY A 37 -17.81 -0.74 2.16
C GLY A 37 -16.50 -0.23 2.74
N ILE A 38 -15.98 0.88 2.20
CA ILE A 38 -14.69 1.46 2.65
C ILE A 38 -14.76 2.02 4.09
N ASP A 39 -15.95 2.37 4.56
CA ASP A 39 -16.30 2.76 5.92
C ASP A 39 -16.16 1.61 6.95
N GLN A 40 -16.13 0.36 6.48
CA GLN A 40 -15.95 -0.82 7.32
C GLN A 40 -14.51 -1.36 7.29
N ALA A 41 -13.62 -0.72 6.54
CA ALA A 41 -12.21 -1.09 6.53
C ALA A 41 -11.62 -0.92 7.94
N LYS A 42 -10.98 -1.99 8.43
CA LYS A 42 -10.27 -2.03 9.73
C LYS A 42 -8.75 -2.02 9.57
N ASN A 43 -8.27 -2.30 8.36
CA ASN A 43 -6.85 -2.39 8.02
C ASN A 43 -6.64 -2.10 6.53
N ALA A 44 -5.39 -2.12 6.09
CA ALA A 44 -5.03 -1.85 4.70
C ALA A 44 -5.62 -2.87 3.70
N ALA A 45 -5.77 -4.16 4.08
CA ALA A 45 -6.45 -5.14 3.23
C ALA A 45 -7.94 -4.81 3.04
N GLY A 46 -8.62 -4.34 4.09
CA GLY A 46 -10.00 -3.85 3.99
C GLY A 46 -10.13 -2.70 2.99
N ILE A 47 -9.20 -1.75 2.99
CA ILE A 47 -9.15 -0.66 1.99
C ILE A 47 -8.93 -1.23 0.58
N ALA A 48 -8.05 -2.22 0.45
CA ALA A 48 -7.73 -2.85 -0.83
C ALA A 48 -8.90 -3.64 -1.42
N SER A 49 -9.64 -4.36 -0.58
CA SER A 49 -10.76 -5.22 -0.98
C SER A 49 -12.11 -4.50 -1.03
N ALA A 50 -12.22 -3.28 -0.51
CA ALA A 50 -13.48 -2.52 -0.49
C ALA A 50 -14.09 -2.39 -1.90
N LYS A 51 -15.27 -3.00 -2.07
CA LYS A 51 -16.07 -2.94 -3.29
C LYS A 51 -17.06 -1.79 -3.21
N LYS A 52 -17.36 -1.24 -4.38
CA LYS A 52 -18.47 -0.32 -4.64
C LYS A 52 -18.29 1.13 -4.17
N GLU A 53 -19.18 1.91 -4.76
CA GLU A 53 -19.16 3.33 -5.01
C GLU A 53 -19.56 4.15 -3.79
N ASP A 54 -18.85 3.94 -2.69
CA ASP A 54 -19.09 4.71 -1.47
C ASP A 54 -18.27 6.00 -1.53
N ASN A 55 -18.95 7.13 -1.70
CA ASN A 55 -18.42 8.46 -1.39
C ASN A 55 -18.38 8.68 0.14
N LYS A 56 -18.11 7.61 0.89
CA LYS A 56 -18.05 7.62 2.34
C LYS A 56 -16.60 7.80 2.76
N ASP A 57 -16.45 8.51 3.87
CA ASP A 57 -15.16 8.65 4.50
C ASP A 57 -14.65 7.31 5.02
N LEU A 58 -13.32 7.20 5.06
CA LEU A 58 -12.61 6.13 5.74
C LEU A 58 -13.04 6.08 7.21
N SER A 59 -13.11 4.87 7.78
CA SER A 59 -13.31 4.71 9.22
C SER A 59 -12.14 5.32 10.00
N ASP A 60 -12.39 5.85 11.20
CA ASP A 60 -11.32 6.44 12.04
C ASP A 60 -10.19 5.45 12.33
N SER A 61 -10.51 4.15 12.36
CA SER A 61 -9.53 3.08 12.57
C SER A 61 -8.46 2.98 11.48
N VAL A 62 -8.75 3.49 10.26
CA VAL A 62 -7.84 3.42 9.11
C VAL A 62 -7.42 4.78 8.55
N LYS A 63 -7.78 5.90 9.20
CA LYS A 63 -7.40 7.26 8.79
C LYS A 63 -5.90 7.59 8.95
N LYS A 64 -5.07 6.65 9.42
CA LYS A 64 -3.62 6.83 9.47
C LYS A 64 -3.05 6.78 8.05
N ASP A 65 -2.23 7.77 7.69
CA ASP A 65 -1.63 7.87 6.35
C ASP A 65 -0.86 6.61 5.93
N SER A 66 -0.21 5.91 6.87
CA SER A 66 0.52 4.67 6.58
C SER A 66 -0.42 3.53 6.20
N ILE A 67 -1.58 3.44 6.84
CA ILE A 67 -2.63 2.45 6.54
C ILE A 67 -3.28 2.77 5.19
N ILE A 68 -3.55 4.04 4.91
CA ILE A 68 -4.11 4.49 3.62
C ILE A 68 -3.13 4.19 2.49
N ALA A 69 -1.85 4.58 2.64
CA ALA A 69 -0.82 4.32 1.64
C ALA A 69 -0.59 2.81 1.41
N ALA A 70 -0.62 2.01 2.48
CA ALA A 70 -0.57 0.55 2.39
C ALA A 70 -1.80 -0.01 1.65
N GLY A 71 -2.99 0.47 1.95
CA GLY A 71 -4.23 0.07 1.29
C GLY A 71 -4.24 0.41 -0.20
N ILE A 72 -3.74 1.60 -0.57
CA ILE A 72 -3.53 2.01 -1.96
C ILE A 72 -2.54 1.07 -2.65
N ALA A 73 -1.38 0.80 -2.05
CA ALA A 73 -0.39 -0.10 -2.63
C ALA A 73 -0.96 -1.51 -2.86
N LEU A 74 -1.64 -2.08 -1.86
CA LEU A 74 -2.28 -3.39 -1.96
C LEU A 74 -3.36 -3.42 -3.02
N ARG A 75 -4.22 -2.39 -3.07
CA ARG A 75 -5.25 -2.26 -4.11
C ARG A 75 -4.63 -2.22 -5.50
N ALA A 76 -3.57 -1.44 -5.68
CA ALA A 76 -2.87 -1.29 -6.96
C ALA A 76 -2.22 -2.59 -7.44
N MET A 77 -1.68 -3.39 -6.52
CA MET A 77 -1.09 -4.70 -6.83
C MET A 77 -2.14 -5.80 -7.03
N SER A 78 -3.39 -5.58 -6.62
CA SER A 78 -4.46 -6.57 -6.78
C SER A 78 -4.95 -6.66 -8.24
N LYS A 79 -5.35 -7.87 -8.66
CA LYS A 79 -5.76 -8.17 -10.05
C LYS A 79 -6.89 -7.27 -10.57
N SER A 80 -7.79 -6.81 -9.70
CA SER A 80 -8.94 -5.98 -10.05
C SER A 80 -8.88 -4.59 -9.41
N GLY A 81 -7.69 -4.16 -8.99
CA GLY A 81 -7.43 -2.85 -8.42
C GLY A 81 -7.78 -1.72 -9.37
N LYS A 82 -8.65 -0.81 -8.91
CA LYS A 82 -9.03 0.39 -9.65
C LYS A 82 -9.18 1.56 -8.68
N PHE A 83 -8.94 2.76 -9.17
CA PHE A 83 -9.03 4.02 -8.42
C PHE A 83 -9.97 4.98 -9.14
N ALA A 84 -10.72 5.77 -8.37
CA ALA A 84 -11.49 6.86 -8.97
C ALA A 84 -10.60 8.06 -9.25
N ALA A 85 -10.89 8.72 -10.37
CA ALA A 85 -10.39 10.03 -10.72
C ALA A 85 -11.55 10.89 -11.22
N LYS A 86 -11.41 12.21 -11.15
CA LYS A 86 -12.32 13.12 -11.87
C LYS A 86 -12.25 12.82 -13.37
N ALA A 87 -13.32 13.14 -14.11
CA ALA A 87 -13.41 12.94 -15.56
C ALA A 87 -12.56 13.97 -16.34
N GLU A 88 -11.29 14.08 -15.97
CA GLU A 88 -10.27 14.97 -16.52
C GLU A 88 -8.97 14.16 -16.63
N GLU A 89 -8.33 14.17 -17.80
CA GLU A 89 -7.12 13.38 -18.06
C GLU A 89 -5.99 13.67 -17.06
N LYS A 90 -5.82 14.95 -16.69
CA LYS A 90 -4.84 15.37 -15.68
C LYS A 90 -5.09 14.74 -14.31
N ALA A 91 -6.36 14.56 -13.92
CA ALA A 91 -6.71 13.93 -12.65
C ALA A 91 -6.39 12.43 -12.66
N ALA A 92 -6.64 11.74 -13.78
CA ALA A 92 -6.28 10.33 -13.93
C ALA A 92 -4.76 10.11 -13.84
N ASN A 93 -3.97 10.97 -14.51
CA ASN A 93 -2.51 10.90 -14.48
C ASN A 93 -1.93 11.16 -13.08
N ALA A 94 -2.52 12.11 -12.34
CA ALA A 94 -2.11 12.38 -10.95
C ALA A 94 -2.37 11.18 -10.02
N VAL A 95 -3.54 10.54 -10.14
CA VAL A 95 -3.86 9.31 -9.38
C VAL A 95 -2.90 8.20 -9.75
N ASN A 96 -2.67 7.95 -11.04
CA ASN A 96 -1.74 6.92 -11.50
C ASN A 96 -0.31 7.17 -11.00
N GLY A 97 0.17 8.41 -11.04
CA GLY A 97 1.48 8.78 -10.52
C GLY A 97 1.61 8.55 -9.00
N ALA A 98 0.59 8.93 -8.23
CA ALA A 98 0.55 8.67 -6.79
C ALA A 98 0.56 7.16 -6.50
N VAL A 99 -0.31 6.41 -7.17
CA VAL A 99 -0.43 4.94 -7.02
C VAL A 99 0.88 4.23 -7.38
N ALA A 100 1.51 4.59 -8.50
CA ALA A 100 2.80 4.04 -8.91
C ALA A 100 3.89 4.35 -7.86
N SER A 101 3.88 5.55 -7.27
CA SER A 101 4.80 5.93 -6.21
C SER A 101 4.62 5.06 -4.94
N ALA A 102 3.38 4.78 -4.52
CA ALA A 102 3.13 3.87 -3.41
C ALA A 102 3.70 2.47 -3.66
N VAL A 103 3.42 1.88 -4.83
CA VAL A 103 3.93 0.55 -5.20
C VAL A 103 5.47 0.54 -5.23
N ASN A 104 6.09 1.56 -5.83
CA ASN A 104 7.55 1.69 -5.88
C ASN A 104 8.18 1.82 -4.49
N LYS A 105 7.56 2.59 -3.58
CA LYS A 105 8.03 2.71 -2.19
C LYS A 105 8.01 1.36 -1.47
N VAL A 106 6.93 0.58 -1.61
CA VAL A 106 6.80 -0.75 -1.00
C VAL A 106 7.85 -1.72 -1.56
N LEU A 107 7.91 -1.86 -2.89
CA LEU A 107 8.81 -2.83 -3.53
C LEU A 107 10.29 -2.50 -3.30
N SER A 108 10.67 -1.21 -3.39
CA SER A 108 12.06 -0.81 -3.12
C SER A 108 12.50 -1.13 -1.69
N THR A 109 11.64 -0.90 -0.71
CA THR A 109 11.92 -1.21 0.69
C THR A 109 12.02 -2.71 0.93
N LEU A 110 11.10 -3.50 0.34
CA LEU A 110 11.13 -4.95 0.43
C LEU A 110 12.43 -5.52 -0.16
N VAL A 111 12.82 -5.06 -1.36
CA VAL A 111 14.07 -5.48 -2.02
C VAL A 111 15.30 -5.13 -1.19
N MET A 112 15.33 -3.93 -0.58
CA MET A 112 16.43 -3.55 0.31
C MET A 112 16.47 -4.42 1.57
N GLY A 113 15.31 -4.72 2.18
CA GLY A 113 15.24 -5.60 3.34
C GLY A 113 15.77 -7.01 3.05
N ILE A 114 15.37 -7.58 1.91
CA ILE A 114 15.86 -8.89 1.43
C ILE A 114 17.37 -8.83 1.17
N ARG A 115 17.84 -7.82 0.42
CA ARG A 115 19.27 -7.67 0.10
C ARG A 115 20.12 -7.56 1.36
N ASN A 116 19.72 -6.74 2.32
CA ASN A 116 20.45 -6.58 3.57
C ASN A 116 20.51 -7.89 4.36
N ARG A 117 19.41 -8.66 4.40
CA ARG A 117 19.40 -9.96 5.08
C ARG A 117 20.30 -10.98 4.39
N VAL A 118 20.29 -11.03 3.06
CA VAL A 118 21.17 -11.88 2.27
C VAL A 118 22.64 -11.49 2.46
N ASP A 119 22.96 -10.19 2.38
CA ASP A 119 24.32 -9.67 2.59
C ASP A 119 24.87 -10.02 3.98
N LEU A 120 24.06 -9.84 5.03
CA LEU A 120 24.44 -10.27 6.38
C LEU A 120 24.70 -11.79 6.45
N GLY A 121 23.84 -12.61 5.84
CA GLY A 121 24.04 -14.06 5.79
C GLY A 121 25.34 -14.44 5.09
N LEU A 122 25.64 -13.83 3.94
CA LEU A 122 26.87 -14.07 3.19
C LEU A 122 28.12 -13.62 3.96
N LYS A 123 28.05 -12.49 4.68
CA LYS A 123 29.15 -12.01 5.53
C LYS A 123 29.46 -12.99 6.66
N GLU A 124 28.43 -13.57 7.30
CA GLU A 124 28.65 -14.59 8.33
C GLU A 124 29.30 -15.86 7.76
N ILE A 125 28.87 -16.32 6.57
CA ILE A 125 29.53 -17.45 5.89
C ILE A 125 31.00 -17.13 5.59
N ASN A 126 31.30 -15.94 5.09
CA ASN A 126 32.66 -15.54 4.76
C ASN A 126 33.57 -15.47 6.00
N LYS A 127 33.05 -15.03 7.16
CA LYS A 127 33.79 -15.02 8.43
C LYS A 127 34.18 -16.43 8.89
N VAL A 128 33.35 -17.45 8.62
CA VAL A 128 33.69 -18.85 8.93
C VAL A 128 34.80 -19.34 8.00
N PHE A 129 34.70 -19.06 6.70
CA PHE A 129 35.72 -19.46 5.72
C PHE A 129 37.07 -18.75 5.88
N SER A 130 37.09 -17.53 6.40
CA SER A 130 38.32 -16.73 6.57
C SER A 130 39.02 -16.97 7.92
N ARG A 131 38.62 -18.01 8.67
CA ARG A 131 39.12 -18.31 10.03
C ARG A 131 40.13 -19.47 10.09
N ASP A 132 40.44 -20.09 8.95
CA ASP A 132 41.55 -21.05 8.76
C ASP A 132 42.73 -20.36 8.05
#